data_AF-A0AAE4VL92-F1
#
_entry.id   AF-A0AAE4VL92-F1
#
_cell.length_a   1.000
_cell.length_b   1.000
_cell.length_c   1.000
_cell.angle_alpha   90.00
_cell.angle_beta   90.00
_cell.angle_gamma   90.00
#
_symmetry.space_group_name_H-M   'P 1'
#
loop_
_entity.id
_entity.type
_entity.pdbx_description
1 polymer ?
#
loop_
_entity_poly.entity_id
_entity_poly.type
_entity_poly.pdbx_seq_one_letter_code
_entity_poly.pdbx_strand_id
1 'polypeptide(L)'
;MFERFSRHARIAVVLAQEEARELGANEIRPEHILVGVLQSSGRELSALVAGFGLTSDVVRTELAAADAPGDESFDGDAEALRSIGIDLRAVRANVDRTFGDGAFDNALRSTGRRRRRRGHLPFTKSAKKVLELALRESLAHKDGYIGCEHILLGILRGGDARAVALITEHVGAGELRTGIVGLLDDAA
;
A
#
# COMPACT_ATOMS: atom_id res chain seq x y z
N MET A 1 -5.35 -10.92 18.46
CA MET A 1 -4.47 -11.02 17.27
C MET A 1 -3.24 -10.11 17.38
N PHE A 2 -3.36 -8.84 17.81
CA PHE A 2 -2.22 -7.91 17.92
C PHE A 2 -1.64 -7.75 19.34
N GLU A 3 -1.86 -8.71 20.24
CA GLU A 3 -1.45 -8.60 21.65
C GLU A 3 0.08 -8.49 21.82
N ARG A 4 0.84 -9.07 20.90
CA ARG A 4 2.30 -8.99 20.87
C ARG A 4 2.83 -7.77 20.10
N PHE A 5 1.99 -7.01 19.40
CA PHE A 5 2.45 -5.87 18.61
C PHE A 5 2.76 -4.69 19.53
N SER A 6 3.86 -4.00 19.26
CA SER A 6 4.18 -2.73 19.91
C SER A 6 3.09 -1.68 19.60
N ARG A 7 3.05 -0.59 20.38
CA ARG A 7 2.11 0.51 20.12
C ARG A 7 2.23 1.04 18.68
N HIS A 8 3.46 1.28 18.24
CA HIS A 8 3.79 1.74 16.89
C HIS A 8 3.34 0.73 15.82
N ALA A 9 3.61 -0.57 16.02
CA ALA A 9 3.19 -1.61 15.08
C ALA A 9 1.66 -1.76 14.99
N ARG A 10 0.93 -1.59 16.09
CA ARG A 10 -0.55 -1.59 16.05
C ARG A 10 -1.10 -0.40 15.27
N ILE A 11 -0.52 0.79 15.48
CA ILE A 11 -0.89 1.99 14.74
C ILE A 11 -0.60 1.80 13.25
N ALA A 12 0.55 1.22 12.90
CA ALA A 12 0.92 0.94 11.50
C ALA A 12 -0.14 0.11 10.78
N VAL A 13 -0.70 -0.91 11.44
CA VAL A 13 -1.75 -1.74 10.85
C VAL A 13 -3.07 -0.97 10.65
N VAL A 14 -3.43 -0.08 11.57
CA VAL A 14 -4.61 0.78 11.43
C VAL A 14 -4.40 1.75 10.27
N LEU A 15 -3.23 2.40 10.20
CA LEU A 15 -2.87 3.31 9.11
C LEU A 15 -2.84 2.59 7.75
N ALA A 16 -2.35 1.35 7.68
CA ALA A 16 -2.41 0.54 6.47
C ALA A 16 -3.84 0.30 5.98
N GLN A 17 -4.79 0.16 6.91
CA GLN A 17 -6.19 0.00 6.58
C GLN A 17 -6.84 1.31 6.14
N GLU A 18 -6.43 2.44 6.73
CA GLU A 18 -6.85 3.79 6.30
C GLU A 18 -6.32 4.10 4.90
N GLU A 19 -5.04 3.86 4.64
CA GLU A 19 -4.40 4.00 3.33
C GLU A 19 -5.13 3.19 2.26
N ALA A 20 -5.38 1.90 2.53
CA ALA A 20 -6.10 1.03 1.62
C ALA A 20 -7.51 1.59 1.29
N ARG A 21 -8.17 2.26 2.24
CA ARG A 21 -9.49 2.87 2.01
C ARG A 21 -9.39 4.16 1.22
N GLU A 22 -8.38 4.99 1.49
CA GLU A 22 -8.13 6.24 0.77
C GLU A 22 -7.88 5.96 -0.72
N LEU A 23 -7.11 4.91 -1.02
CA LEU A 23 -6.87 4.41 -2.38
C LEU A 23 -8.05 3.61 -2.97
N GLY A 24 -9.15 3.44 -2.23
CA GLY A 24 -10.32 2.69 -2.69
C GLY A 24 -10.08 1.18 -2.88
N ALA A 25 -9.02 0.63 -2.28
CA ALA A 25 -8.69 -0.78 -2.36
C ALA A 25 -9.70 -1.66 -1.61
N ASN A 26 -9.91 -2.87 -2.12
CA ASN A 26 -10.81 -3.85 -1.54
C ASN A 26 -10.13 -4.79 -0.52
N GLU A 27 -8.80 -4.78 -0.47
CA GLU A 27 -7.97 -5.62 0.39
C GLU A 27 -6.73 -4.83 0.84
N ILE A 28 -6.19 -5.17 2.02
CA ILE A 28 -4.94 -4.60 2.52
C ILE A 28 -3.77 -5.39 1.91
N ARG A 29 -2.88 -4.68 1.19
CA ARG A 29 -1.69 -5.20 0.52
C ARG A 29 -0.42 -4.83 1.30
N PRO A 30 0.73 -5.50 1.04
CA PRO A 30 2.00 -5.15 1.65
C PRO A 30 2.40 -3.69 1.47
N GLU A 31 2.08 -3.04 0.34
CA GLU A 31 2.36 -1.61 0.14
C GLU A 31 1.61 -0.69 1.13
N HIS A 32 0.37 -1.01 1.48
CA HIS A 32 -0.37 -0.25 2.49
C HIS A 32 0.25 -0.46 3.88
N ILE A 33 0.72 -1.70 4.18
CA ILE A 33 1.45 -1.98 5.42
C ILE A 33 2.75 -1.19 5.47
N LEU A 34 3.48 -1.10 4.36
CA LEU A 34 4.71 -0.30 4.24
C LEU A 34 4.42 1.16 4.59
N VAL A 35 3.42 1.78 3.97
CA VAL A 35 3.03 3.17 4.27
C VAL A 35 2.70 3.35 5.76
N GLY A 36 1.88 2.46 6.33
CA GLY A 36 1.54 2.51 7.75
C GLY A 36 2.74 2.38 8.67
N VAL A 37 3.69 1.49 8.35
CA VAL A 37 4.95 1.32 9.09
C VAL A 37 5.81 2.58 9.03
N LEU A 38 5.96 3.18 7.84
CA LEU A 38 6.76 4.39 7.67
C LEU A 38 6.18 5.56 8.48
N GLN A 39 4.86 5.68 8.57
CA GLN A 39 4.19 6.77 9.29
C GLN A 39 4.23 6.65 10.81
N SER A 40 4.18 5.43 11.35
CA SER A 40 4.13 5.22 12.80
C SER A 40 5.35 4.51 13.35
N SER A 41 6.46 4.47 12.60
CA SER A 41 7.73 3.94 13.08
C SER A 41 8.28 4.77 14.25
N GLY A 42 9.11 4.14 15.09
CA GLY A 42 9.86 4.85 16.12
C GLY A 42 10.87 5.82 15.51
N ARG A 43 11.42 6.73 16.32
CA ARG A 43 12.34 7.79 15.86
C ARG A 43 13.55 7.19 15.15
N GLU A 44 14.13 6.13 15.69
CA GLU A 44 15.35 5.50 15.19
C GLU A 44 15.10 4.85 13.83
N LEU A 45 14.06 4.02 13.72
CA LEU A 45 13.68 3.40 12.46
C LEU A 45 13.29 4.44 11.41
N SER A 46 12.52 5.47 11.80
CA SER A 46 12.13 6.57 10.92
C SER A 46 13.35 7.33 10.39
N ALA A 47 14.33 7.61 11.25
CA ALA A 47 15.57 8.28 10.85
C ALA A 47 16.41 7.42 9.90
N LEU A 48 16.51 6.11 10.16
CA LEU A 48 17.23 5.18 9.29
C LEU A 48 16.62 5.14 7.88
N VAL A 49 15.31 4.90 7.76
CA VAL A 49 14.65 4.81 6.44
C VAL A 49 14.64 6.15 5.71
N ALA A 50 14.46 7.26 6.43
CA ALA A 50 14.54 8.61 5.85
C ALA A 50 15.96 8.94 5.36
N GLY A 51 17.00 8.41 6.01
CA GLY A 51 18.39 8.52 5.55
C GLY A 51 18.63 7.91 4.16
N PHE A 52 17.82 6.92 3.77
CA PHE A 52 17.80 6.34 2.43
C PHE A 52 16.80 7.03 1.46
N GLY A 53 16.06 8.04 1.92
CA GLY A 53 15.00 8.68 1.15
C GLY A 53 13.67 7.93 1.15
N LEU A 54 13.56 6.80 1.85
CA LEU A 54 12.33 6.02 1.95
C LEU A 54 11.40 6.66 3.01
N THR A 55 10.41 7.41 2.55
CA THR A 55 9.40 8.06 3.42
C THR A 55 7.98 7.72 2.97
N SER A 56 7.01 7.85 3.87
CA SER A 56 5.61 7.53 3.53
C SER A 56 5.06 8.41 2.41
N ASP A 57 5.48 9.67 2.33
CA ASP A 57 4.98 10.61 1.31
C ASP A 57 5.52 10.27 -0.08
N VAL A 58 6.77 9.81 -0.16
CA VAL A 58 7.37 9.32 -1.41
C VAL A 58 6.63 8.07 -1.90
N VAL A 59 6.48 7.07 -1.02
CA VAL A 59 5.77 5.83 -1.35
C VAL A 59 4.32 6.10 -1.77
N ARG A 60 3.62 7.03 -1.08
CA ARG A 60 2.27 7.46 -1.46
C ARG A 60 2.22 8.11 -2.85
N THR A 61 3.21 8.94 -3.16
CA THR A 61 3.31 9.62 -4.46
C THR A 61 3.48 8.60 -5.58
N GLU A 62 4.33 7.59 -5.38
CA GLU A 62 4.52 6.49 -6.33
C GLU A 62 3.28 5.62 -6.50
N LEU A 63 2.59 5.29 -5.40
CA LEU A 63 1.33 4.55 -5.45
C LEU A 63 0.25 5.34 -6.20
N ALA A 64 0.14 6.64 -5.95
CA ALA A 64 -0.80 7.52 -6.65
C ALA A 64 -0.48 7.68 -8.13
N ALA A 65 0.81 7.74 -8.50
CA ALA A 65 1.24 7.82 -9.89
C ALA A 65 0.93 6.53 -10.66
N ALA A 66 1.09 5.36 -10.02
CA ALA A 66 0.77 4.07 -10.62
C ALA A 66 -0.75 3.81 -10.76
N ASP A 67 -1.56 4.35 -9.85
CA ASP A 67 -3.03 4.25 -9.87
C ASP A 67 -3.70 5.43 -10.62
N ALA A 68 -2.92 6.43 -11.06
CA ALA A 68 -3.41 7.45 -11.98
C ALA A 68 -4.00 6.72 -13.20
N PRO A 69 -5.21 7.09 -13.67
CA PRO A 69 -5.80 6.47 -14.85
C PRO A 69 -4.81 6.64 -15.99
N GLY A 70 -4.09 5.57 -16.31
CA GLY A 70 -3.16 5.55 -17.42
C GLY A 70 -3.94 5.92 -18.66
N ASP A 71 -3.51 7.00 -19.31
CA ASP A 71 -3.95 7.41 -20.64
C ASP A 71 -3.91 6.21 -21.63
N GLU A 72 -3.09 5.20 -21.33
CA GLU A 72 -2.90 4.00 -22.15
C GLU A 72 -4.06 3.00 -22.15
N SER A 73 -4.91 2.93 -21.12
CA SER A 73 -6.08 2.01 -21.15
C SER A 73 -7.28 2.65 -21.83
N PHE A 74 -7.51 3.95 -21.61
CA PHE A 74 -8.72 4.61 -22.08
C PHE A 74 -8.65 4.91 -23.58
N ASP A 75 -7.53 5.39 -24.10
CA ASP A 75 -7.39 5.66 -25.54
C ASP A 75 -7.27 4.36 -26.36
N GLY A 76 -6.61 3.33 -25.82
CA GLY A 76 -6.57 2.00 -26.44
C GLY A 76 -7.95 1.33 -26.55
N ASP A 77 -8.72 1.34 -25.47
CA ASP A 77 -10.09 0.81 -25.45
C ASP A 77 -11.05 1.68 -26.26
N ALA A 78 -10.88 3.02 -26.26
CA ALA A 78 -11.66 3.92 -27.10
C ALA A 78 -11.45 3.66 -28.58
N GLU A 79 -10.21 3.40 -28.99
CA GLU A 79 -9.89 3.12 -30.39
C GLU A 79 -10.40 1.73 -30.81
N ALA A 80 -10.26 0.73 -29.95
CA ALA A 80 -10.84 -0.59 -30.18
C ALA A 80 -12.37 -0.52 -30.32
N LEU A 81 -13.05 0.24 -29.47
CA LEU A 81 -14.51 0.42 -29.54
C LEU A 81 -14.95 1.28 -30.73
N ARG A 82 -14.16 2.29 -31.14
CA ARG A 82 -14.41 3.05 -32.37
C ARG A 82 -14.35 2.16 -33.60
N SER A 83 -13.44 1.18 -33.63
CA SER A 83 -13.33 0.25 -34.75
C SER A 83 -14.61 -0.57 -34.98
N ILE A 84 -15.42 -0.77 -33.94
CA ILE A 84 -16.75 -1.40 -34.01
C ILE A 84 -17.91 -0.40 -34.00
N GLY A 85 -17.63 0.90 -34.20
CA GLY A 85 -18.62 1.97 -34.34
C GLY A 85 -19.10 2.61 -33.03
N ILE A 86 -18.42 2.36 -31.90
CA ILE A 86 -18.78 2.92 -30.59
C ILE A 86 -17.79 4.04 -30.24
N ASP A 87 -18.21 5.30 -30.39
CA ASP A 87 -17.41 6.45 -29.94
C ASP A 87 -17.65 6.74 -28.46
N LEU A 88 -16.72 6.30 -27.62
CA LEU A 88 -16.77 6.54 -26.18
C LEU A 88 -16.84 8.04 -25.81
N ARG A 89 -16.24 8.94 -26.61
CA ARG A 89 -16.30 10.38 -26.33
C ARG A 89 -17.71 10.92 -26.55
N ALA A 90 -18.36 10.49 -27.62
CA ALA A 90 -19.77 10.82 -27.88
C ALA A 90 -20.70 10.25 -26.81
N VAL A 91 -20.45 9.01 -26.34
CA VAL A 91 -21.21 8.41 -25.24
C VAL A 91 -21.05 9.22 -23.95
N ARG A 92 -19.81 9.59 -23.57
CA ARG A 92 -19.54 10.40 -22.37
C ARG A 92 -20.21 11.77 -22.43
N ALA A 93 -20.04 12.49 -23.54
CA ALA A 93 -20.68 13.79 -23.75
C ALA A 93 -22.21 13.70 -23.70
N ASN A 94 -22.78 12.61 -24.22
CA ASN A 94 -24.22 12.38 -24.16
C ASN A 94 -24.70 12.10 -22.73
N VAL A 95 -23.93 11.31 -21.96
CA VAL A 95 -24.21 11.04 -20.56
C VAL A 95 -24.13 12.33 -19.74
N ASP A 96 -23.07 13.13 -19.91
CA ASP A 96 -22.94 14.38 -19.18
C ASP A 96 -24.04 15.39 -19.54
N ARG A 97 -24.42 15.45 -20.83
CA ARG A 97 -25.56 16.25 -21.27
C ARG A 97 -26.89 15.79 -20.66
N THR A 98 -27.07 14.50 -20.45
CA THR A 98 -28.34 13.91 -19.99
C THR A 98 -28.44 13.89 -18.46
N PHE A 99 -27.31 13.73 -17.77
CA PHE A 99 -27.25 13.44 -16.34
C PHE A 99 -26.42 14.46 -15.53
N GLY A 100 -25.82 15.48 -16.19
CA GLY A 100 -25.02 16.55 -15.58
C GLY A 100 -23.51 16.39 -15.83
N ASP A 101 -22.75 17.48 -15.75
CA ASP A 101 -21.29 17.45 -15.97
C ASP A 101 -20.58 16.44 -15.05
N GLY A 102 -19.76 15.58 -15.65
CA GLY A 102 -19.04 14.51 -14.94
C GLY A 102 -19.95 13.37 -14.48
N ALA A 103 -21.20 13.27 -14.92
CA ALA A 103 -22.10 12.18 -14.58
C ALA A 103 -21.54 10.81 -14.98
N PHE A 104 -20.82 10.71 -16.09
CA PHE A 104 -20.17 9.46 -16.50
C PHE A 104 -19.10 9.01 -15.49
N ASP A 105 -18.22 9.93 -15.08
CA ASP A 105 -17.16 9.64 -14.10
C ASP A 105 -17.72 9.36 -12.71
N ASN A 106 -18.78 10.08 -12.34
CA ASN A 106 -19.51 9.85 -11.11
C ASN A 106 -20.23 8.49 -11.13
N ALA A 107 -20.74 8.06 -12.29
CA ALA A 107 -21.34 6.74 -12.48
C ALA A 107 -20.30 5.63 -12.35
N LEU A 108 -19.11 5.75 -12.95
CA LEU A 108 -18.00 4.80 -12.74
C LEU A 108 -17.53 4.76 -11.28
N ARG A 109 -17.55 5.90 -10.60
CA ARG A 109 -17.35 5.97 -9.15
C ARG A 109 -18.50 5.31 -8.36
N SER A 110 -19.71 5.20 -8.93
CA SER A 110 -20.93 4.78 -8.25
C SER A 110 -21.35 3.34 -8.54
N THR A 111 -21.04 2.77 -9.70
CA THR A 111 -21.49 1.44 -10.11
C THR A 111 -20.48 0.37 -9.71
N GLY A 112 -20.79 -0.33 -8.62
CA GLY A 112 -20.49 -1.77 -8.56
C GLY A 112 -19.49 -2.29 -7.53
N ARG A 113 -19.26 -1.63 -6.38
CA ARG A 113 -18.88 -2.31 -5.11
C ARG A 113 -18.74 -1.42 -3.89
N ARG A 114 -19.09 -0.14 -3.97
CA ARG A 114 -19.15 0.76 -2.81
C ARG A 114 -20.37 0.51 -1.92
N ARG A 115 -20.64 -0.76 -1.57
CA ARG A 115 -21.16 -1.00 -0.22
C ARG A 115 -20.06 -0.39 0.64
N ARG A 116 -20.30 0.78 1.24
CA ARG A 116 -19.46 1.33 2.31
C ARG A 116 -19.31 0.20 3.32
N ARG A 117 -18.28 -0.64 3.16
CA ARG A 117 -18.02 -1.76 4.04
C ARG A 117 -17.49 -1.08 5.29
N ARG A 118 -18.41 -0.70 6.19
CA ARG A 118 -18.14 -0.33 7.59
C ARG A 118 -17.62 -1.56 8.35
N GLY A 119 -16.62 -2.23 7.79
CA GLY A 119 -16.01 -3.45 8.29
C GLY A 119 -14.51 -3.43 8.02
N HIS A 120 -13.80 -4.36 8.65
CA HIS A 120 -12.37 -4.51 8.45
C HIS A 120 -12.06 -4.98 7.01
N LEU A 121 -11.14 -4.31 6.31
CA LEU A 121 -10.70 -4.78 4.99
C LEU A 121 -9.89 -6.06 5.18
N PRO A 122 -10.17 -7.16 4.47
CA PRO A 122 -9.35 -8.36 4.60
C PRO A 122 -7.93 -8.09 4.10
N PHE A 123 -6.94 -8.75 4.71
CA PHE A 123 -5.58 -8.78 4.19
C PHE A 123 -5.47 -9.76 3.02
N THR A 124 -4.70 -9.38 2.00
CA THR A 124 -4.24 -10.30 0.95
C THR A 124 -3.38 -11.43 1.52
N LYS A 125 -3.16 -12.49 0.74
CA LYS A 125 -2.27 -13.60 1.14
C LYS A 125 -0.83 -13.13 1.40
N SER A 126 -0.30 -12.25 0.55
CA SER A 126 1.03 -11.64 0.72
C SER A 126 1.08 -10.79 1.99
N ALA A 127 0.08 -9.95 2.24
CA ALA A 127 0.04 -9.14 3.47
C ALA A 127 -0.05 -9.98 4.75
N LYS A 128 -0.83 -11.08 4.76
CA LYS A 128 -0.82 -12.04 5.87
C LYS A 128 0.56 -12.68 6.04
N LYS A 129 1.23 -13.01 4.94
CA LYS A 129 2.57 -13.60 4.96
C LYS A 129 3.60 -12.64 5.56
N VAL A 130 3.53 -11.36 5.24
CA VAL A 130 4.37 -10.31 5.86
C VAL A 130 4.24 -10.32 7.38
N LEU A 131 3.02 -10.33 7.92
CA LEU A 131 2.81 -10.34 9.37
C LEU A 131 3.28 -11.64 10.04
N GLU A 132 3.11 -12.78 9.36
CA GLU A 132 3.63 -14.08 9.80
C GLU A 132 5.17 -14.10 9.83
N LEU A 133 5.81 -13.48 8.84
CA LEU A 133 7.26 -13.35 8.79
C LEU A 133 7.76 -12.36 9.84
N ALA A 134 7.06 -11.26 10.08
CA ALA A 134 7.39 -10.32 11.14
C ALA A 134 7.46 -11.00 12.52
N LEU A 135 6.49 -11.89 12.81
CA LEU A 135 6.54 -12.73 14.01
C LEU A 135 7.76 -13.67 14.03
N ARG A 136 8.16 -14.23 12.88
CA ARG A 136 9.36 -15.07 12.81
C ARG A 136 10.64 -14.28 13.04
N GLU A 137 10.74 -13.07 12.48
CA GLU A 137 11.90 -12.20 12.70
C GLU A 137 11.99 -11.82 14.18
N SER A 138 10.87 -11.48 14.84
CA SER A 138 10.88 -11.14 16.27
C SER A 138 11.27 -12.33 17.14
N LEU A 139 10.78 -13.53 16.83
CA LEU A 139 11.19 -14.75 17.54
C LEU A 139 12.67 -15.10 17.30
N ALA A 140 13.18 -14.85 16.09
CA ALA A 140 14.58 -15.09 15.75
C ALA A 140 15.52 -14.13 16.50
N HIS A 141 15.12 -12.86 16.64
CA HIS A 141 15.80 -11.87 17.48
C HIS A 141 15.58 -12.06 18.98
N LYS A 142 14.64 -12.93 19.38
CA LYS A 142 14.22 -13.20 20.77
C LYS A 142 13.45 -12.05 21.43
N ASP A 143 12.80 -11.23 20.61
CA ASP A 143 11.99 -10.12 21.08
C ASP A 143 10.63 -10.60 21.61
N GLY A 144 10.26 -10.07 22.78
CA GLY A 144 8.96 -10.33 23.41
C GLY A 144 7.78 -9.72 22.65
N TYR A 145 8.03 -8.79 21.75
CA TYR A 145 7.04 -8.03 20.98
C TYR A 145 7.35 -8.04 19.47
N ILE A 146 6.39 -7.59 18.66
CA ILE A 146 6.54 -7.35 17.22
C ILE A 146 6.51 -5.84 16.99
N GLY A 147 7.67 -5.31 16.59
CA GLY A 147 7.89 -3.90 16.25
C GLY A 147 7.66 -3.58 14.77
N CYS A 148 7.80 -2.30 14.41
CA CYS A 148 7.74 -1.84 13.02
C CYS A 148 8.93 -2.38 12.21
N GLU A 149 10.08 -2.52 12.87
CA GLU A 149 11.33 -3.11 12.40
C GLU A 149 11.08 -4.52 11.86
N HIS A 150 10.43 -5.35 12.68
CA HIS A 150 10.07 -6.72 12.33
C HIS A 150 9.08 -6.79 11.16
N ILE A 151 8.12 -5.87 11.11
CA ILE A 151 7.17 -5.81 9.99
C ILE A 151 7.92 -5.48 8.70
N LEU A 152 8.83 -4.52 8.73
CA LEU A 152 9.63 -4.12 7.58
C LEU A 152 10.55 -5.25 7.11
N LEU A 153 11.20 -5.98 8.03
CA LEU A 153 11.94 -7.21 7.72
C LEU A 153 11.04 -8.30 7.11
N GLY A 154 9.79 -8.39 7.58
CA GLY A 154 8.76 -9.27 7.02
C GLY A 154 8.39 -8.92 5.58
N ILE A 155 8.30 -7.62 5.25
CA ILE A 155 8.08 -7.12 3.88
C ILE A 155 9.27 -7.51 2.98
N LEU A 156 10.50 -7.25 3.43
CA LEU A 156 11.72 -7.60 2.68
C LEU A 156 11.82 -9.11 2.38
N ARG A 157 11.29 -9.96 3.26
CA ARG A 157 11.40 -11.42 3.14
C ARG A 157 10.26 -12.08 2.36
N GLY A 158 9.08 -11.49 2.33
CA GLY A 158 7.90 -12.13 1.72
C GLY A 158 6.75 -11.20 1.37
N GLY A 159 7.04 -9.90 1.21
CA GLY A 159 6.18 -8.99 0.47
C GLY A 159 6.03 -9.42 -0.99
N ASP A 160 5.00 -8.90 -1.66
CA ASP A 160 4.90 -9.06 -3.11
C ASP A 160 5.92 -8.15 -3.82
N ALA A 161 6.11 -8.41 -5.12
CA ALA A 161 7.11 -7.71 -5.92
C ALA A 161 6.91 -6.19 -5.90
N ARG A 162 5.66 -5.71 -5.84
CA ARG A 162 5.34 -4.28 -5.78
C ARG A 162 5.86 -3.65 -4.49
N ALA A 163 5.55 -4.21 -3.33
CA ALA A 163 6.00 -3.63 -2.07
C ALA A 163 7.52 -3.73 -1.87
N VAL A 164 8.14 -4.80 -2.38
CA VAL A 164 9.61 -4.92 -2.37
C VAL A 164 10.23 -3.88 -3.31
N ALA A 165 9.66 -3.67 -4.50
CA ALA A 165 10.14 -2.67 -5.46
C ALA A 165 10.17 -1.27 -4.86
N LEU A 166 9.08 -0.84 -4.21
CA LEU A 166 8.98 0.47 -3.53
C LEU A 166 10.08 0.70 -2.49
N ILE A 167 10.60 -0.37 -1.87
CA ILE A 167 11.73 -0.25 -0.95
C ILE A 167 13.05 -0.22 -1.73
N THR A 168 13.21 -1.12 -2.69
CA THR A 168 14.46 -1.30 -3.44
C THR A 168 14.78 -0.18 -4.43
N GLU A 169 13.82 0.67 -4.74
CA GLU A 169 14.05 1.93 -5.49
C GLU A 169 14.87 2.94 -4.68
N HIS A 170 14.86 2.83 -3.34
CA HIS A 170 15.59 3.73 -2.44
C HIS A 170 16.82 3.08 -1.81
N VAL A 171 16.72 1.81 -1.44
CA VAL A 171 17.78 1.11 -0.69
C VAL A 171 17.81 -0.37 -1.00
N GLY A 172 19.01 -0.93 -1.16
CA GLY A 172 19.17 -2.36 -1.37
C GLY A 172 18.60 -3.17 -0.20
N ALA A 173 17.85 -4.25 -0.49
CA ALA A 173 17.19 -5.06 0.53
C ALA A 173 18.14 -5.61 1.61
N GLY A 174 19.38 -5.94 1.23
CA GLY A 174 20.42 -6.39 2.16
C GLY A 174 20.91 -5.28 3.09
N GLU A 175 21.16 -4.10 2.54
CA GLU A 175 21.62 -2.92 3.29
C GLU A 175 20.56 -2.47 4.30
N LEU A 176 19.30 -2.35 3.87
CA LEU A 176 18.21 -2.01 4.77
C LEU A 176 18.02 -3.06 5.87
N ARG A 177 18.12 -4.35 5.53
CA ARG A 177 18.07 -5.43 6.54
C ARG A 177 19.18 -5.24 7.57
N THR A 178 20.42 -5.01 7.15
CA THR A 178 21.55 -4.80 8.06
C THR A 178 21.32 -3.60 8.97
N GLY A 179 20.83 -2.47 8.42
CA GLY A 179 20.49 -1.30 9.21
C GLY A 179 19.42 -1.57 10.27
N ILE A 180 18.32 -2.24 9.90
CA ILE A 180 17.22 -2.56 10.83
C ILE A 180 17.68 -3.54 11.92
N VAL A 181 18.47 -4.56 11.56
CA VAL A 181 19.04 -5.51 12.52
C VAL A 181 19.94 -4.80 13.52
N GLY A 182 20.78 -3.86 13.07
CA GLY A 182 21.59 -3.03 13.97
C GLY A 182 20.74 -2.23 14.96
N LEU A 183 19.62 -1.64 14.53
CA LEU A 183 18.70 -0.94 15.43
C LEU A 183 18.07 -1.87 16.49
N LEU A 184 17.77 -3.12 16.12
CA LEU A 184 17.23 -4.11 17.06
C LEU A 184 18.28 -4.54 18.08
N ASP A 185 19.52 -4.75 17.63
CA ASP A 185 20.64 -5.13 18.50
C ASP A 185 20.98 -4.01 19.51
N ASP A 186 20.89 -2.74 19.10
CA ASP A 186 21.10 -1.58 19.98
C ASP A 186 19.99 -1.39 21.04
N ALA A 187 18.81 -1.97 20.82
CA ALA A 187 17.64 -1.86 21.69
C ALA A 187 17.49 -3.00 22.72
N ALA A 188 18.31 -4.05 22.62
CA ALA A 188 18.28 -5.26 23.45
C ALA A 188 19.08 -5.12 24.76
#